data_AF-A0A3M1TJ39-F1
#
_entry.id   AF-A0A3M1TJ39-F1
#
_cell.length_a   1.000
_cell.length_b   1.000
_cell.length_c   1.000
_cell.angle_alpha   90.00
_cell.angle_beta   90.00
_cell.angle_gamma   90.00
#
_symmetry.space_group_name_H-M   'P 1'
#
loop_
_entity.id
_entity.type
_entity.pdbx_description
1 polymer ?
#
loop_
_entity_poly.entity_id
_entity_poly.type
_entity_poly.pdbx_seq_one_letter_code
_entity_poly.pdbx_strand_id
1 'polypeptide(L)'
;MDLLPELQVLANDEADPASRERAARALYARLRQMGPGMILRVRPHTPHHIIDEAIQKVVIKASLGTARFRGDDERAARAWCNKILQHYVVDYFRRRRRQVDEDKAPVPATAREQDPFVERDLRTLLERLHEAITRLTRPRDLETVMHNVRVHLEARVLGADIDTQIERWAKPEDPEDTTELRRARDRVYQYRRRGKVAACRALAALEESGEVTAEEGDLLRRILGCDEEELP
;
A
#
# COMPACT_ATOMS: atom_id res chain seq x y z
N MET A 1 16.74 -3.53 -21.68
CA MET A 1 17.75 -2.80 -20.90
C MET A 1 17.87 -3.56 -19.60
N ASP A 2 19.03 -4.13 -19.40
CA ASP A 2 19.18 -5.23 -18.46
C ASP A 2 19.78 -4.68 -17.17
N LEU A 3 19.46 -5.26 -16.02
CA LEU A 3 19.95 -4.84 -14.70
C LEU A 3 20.81 -5.93 -14.06
N LEU A 4 20.64 -7.18 -14.52
CA LEU A 4 21.27 -8.36 -13.99
C LEU A 4 22.81 -8.26 -13.93
N PRO A 5 23.55 -7.83 -14.99
CA PRO A 5 25.00 -7.83 -14.96
C PRO A 5 25.58 -6.95 -13.84
N GLU A 6 25.03 -5.75 -13.65
CA GLU A 6 25.48 -4.83 -12.60
C GLU A 6 25.15 -5.37 -11.21
N LEU A 7 23.95 -5.96 -11.04
CA LEU A 7 23.55 -6.55 -9.77
C LEU A 7 24.43 -7.75 -9.40
N GLN A 8 24.84 -8.57 -10.37
CA GLN A 8 25.77 -9.70 -10.14
C GLN A 8 27.15 -9.21 -9.69
N VAL A 9 27.69 -8.17 -10.33
CA VAL A 9 28.98 -7.56 -9.92
C VAL A 9 28.89 -6.99 -8.51
N LEU A 10 27.81 -6.29 -8.18
CA LEU A 10 27.61 -5.71 -6.84
C LEU A 10 27.34 -6.77 -5.77
N ALA A 11 26.71 -7.88 -6.15
CA ALA A 11 26.46 -9.01 -5.27
C ALA A 11 27.73 -9.81 -4.93
N ASN A 12 28.72 -9.82 -5.82
CA ASN A 12 29.98 -10.54 -5.63
C ASN A 12 30.93 -9.81 -4.66
N ASP A 13 31.26 -10.47 -3.54
CA ASP A 13 32.21 -9.97 -2.53
C ASP A 13 33.66 -9.92 -3.03
N GLU A 14 34.01 -10.73 -4.02
CA GLU A 14 35.35 -10.81 -4.61
C GLU A 14 35.59 -9.77 -5.71
N ALA A 15 34.54 -9.04 -6.13
CA ALA A 15 34.67 -8.01 -7.15
C ALA A 15 35.54 -6.84 -6.65
N ASP A 16 36.51 -6.43 -7.47
CA ASP A 16 37.40 -5.32 -7.12
C ASP A 16 36.62 -3.99 -6.96
N PRO A 17 37.12 -3.05 -6.13
CA PRO A 17 36.43 -1.79 -5.86
C PRO A 17 36.09 -0.99 -7.12
N ALA A 18 36.94 -0.99 -8.14
CA ALA A 18 36.71 -0.22 -9.36
C ALA A 18 35.60 -0.85 -10.22
N SER A 19 35.52 -2.18 -10.30
CA SER A 19 34.41 -2.89 -10.94
C SER A 19 33.09 -2.65 -10.22
N ARG A 20 33.09 -2.67 -8.88
CA ARG A 20 31.90 -2.35 -8.07
C ARG A 20 31.43 -0.93 -8.29
N GLU A 21 32.35 0.04 -8.33
CA GLU A 21 32.02 1.44 -8.61
C GLU A 21 31.42 1.63 -10.02
N ARG A 22 32.03 1.02 -11.04
CA ARG A 22 31.48 1.04 -12.41
C ARG A 22 30.08 0.45 -12.47
N ALA A 23 29.88 -0.71 -11.83
CA ALA A 23 28.58 -1.37 -11.78
C ALA A 23 27.52 -0.52 -11.06
N ALA A 24 27.87 0.12 -9.94
CA ALA A 24 26.97 1.01 -9.22
C ALA A 24 26.54 2.23 -10.07
N ARG A 25 27.48 2.85 -10.79
CA ARG A 25 27.20 3.98 -11.70
C ARG A 25 26.32 3.55 -12.88
N ALA A 26 26.63 2.41 -13.50
CA ALA A 26 25.83 1.87 -14.60
C ALA A 26 24.41 1.51 -14.14
N LEU A 27 24.28 0.88 -12.98
CA LEU A 27 22.98 0.55 -12.38
C LEU A 27 22.15 1.81 -12.10
N TYR A 28 22.77 2.83 -11.50
CA TYR A 28 22.12 4.12 -11.26
C TYR A 28 21.61 4.74 -12.57
N ALA A 29 22.45 4.80 -13.60
CA ALA A 29 22.09 5.39 -14.90
C ALA A 29 20.92 4.65 -15.56
N ARG A 30 20.93 3.31 -15.55
CA ARG A 30 19.84 2.49 -16.11
C ARG A 30 18.54 2.67 -15.33
N LEU A 31 18.61 2.64 -14.00
CA LEU A 31 17.45 2.87 -13.14
C LEU A 31 16.90 4.29 -13.27
N ARG A 32 17.73 5.30 -13.54
CA ARG A 32 17.24 6.66 -13.81
C ARG A 32 16.39 6.76 -15.09
N GLN A 33 16.66 5.90 -16.08
CA GLN A 33 15.88 5.86 -17.32
C GLN A 33 14.55 5.11 -17.17
N MET A 34 14.50 4.02 -16.38
CA MET A 34 13.30 3.18 -16.26
C MET A 34 12.54 3.28 -14.94
N GLY A 35 13.22 3.66 -13.86
CA GLY A 35 12.69 3.78 -12.50
C GLY A 35 11.50 4.73 -12.37
N PRO A 36 11.47 5.90 -13.05
CA PRO A 36 10.27 6.74 -13.08
C PRO A 36 9.04 5.97 -13.57
N GLY A 37 9.16 5.20 -14.67
CA GLY A 37 8.05 4.39 -15.19
C GLY A 37 7.60 3.30 -14.22
N MET A 38 8.51 2.73 -13.43
CA MET A 38 8.17 1.73 -12.42
C MET A 38 7.42 2.35 -11.22
N ILE A 39 7.84 3.52 -10.77
CA ILE A 39 7.24 4.22 -9.61
C ILE A 39 5.91 4.88 -9.99
N LEU A 40 5.88 5.63 -11.09
CA LEU A 40 4.74 6.46 -11.47
C LEU A 40 3.50 5.63 -11.83
N ARG A 41 3.67 4.36 -12.24
CA ARG A 41 2.55 3.42 -12.42
C ARG A 41 1.76 3.16 -11.13
N VAL A 42 2.43 3.21 -9.98
CA VAL A 42 1.81 2.94 -8.68
C VAL A 42 1.56 4.23 -7.89
N ARG A 43 2.41 5.25 -8.09
CA ARG A 43 2.33 6.56 -7.43
C ARG A 43 2.59 7.69 -8.44
N PRO A 44 1.57 8.12 -9.21
CA PRO A 44 1.72 9.10 -10.30
C PRO A 44 2.23 10.49 -9.86
N HIS A 45 2.02 10.86 -8.61
CA HIS A 45 2.39 12.17 -8.07
C HIS A 45 3.69 12.15 -7.25
N THR A 46 4.55 11.14 -7.45
CA THR A 46 5.83 11.07 -6.73
C THR A 46 6.77 12.18 -7.22
N PRO A 47 7.28 13.06 -6.33
CA PRO A 47 8.23 14.09 -6.72
C PRO A 47 9.53 13.50 -7.30
N HIS A 48 10.12 14.17 -8.29
CA HIS A 48 11.34 13.68 -8.97
C HIS A 48 12.52 13.43 -8.02
N HIS A 49 12.71 14.26 -6.99
CA HIS A 49 13.78 14.05 -6.01
C HIS A 49 13.59 12.75 -5.21
N ILE A 50 12.34 12.36 -4.91
CA ILE A 50 12.03 11.10 -4.22
C ILE A 50 12.25 9.90 -5.12
N ILE A 51 12.00 10.05 -6.43
CA ILE A 51 12.33 9.03 -7.43
C ILE A 51 13.85 8.81 -7.47
N ASP A 52 14.63 9.89 -7.53
CA ASP A 52 16.10 9.82 -7.53
C ASP A 52 16.64 9.21 -6.22
N GLU A 53 16.09 9.57 -5.06
CA GLU A 53 16.45 8.96 -3.77
C GLU A 53 16.10 7.47 -3.70
N ALA A 54 14.93 7.06 -4.21
CA ALA A 54 14.54 5.65 -4.28
C ALA A 54 15.53 4.86 -5.14
N ILE A 55 15.94 5.41 -6.28
CA ILE A 55 16.95 4.81 -7.16
C ILE A 55 18.30 4.69 -6.44
N GLN A 56 18.75 5.75 -5.76
CA GLN A 56 19.96 5.69 -4.94
C GLN A 56 19.86 4.60 -3.88
N LYS A 57 18.68 4.40 -3.27
CA LYS A 57 18.46 3.34 -2.28
C LYS A 57 18.65 1.94 -2.85
N VAL A 58 18.23 1.70 -4.10
CA VAL A 58 18.48 0.43 -4.80
C VAL A 58 19.99 0.20 -4.96
N VAL A 59 20.72 1.21 -5.43
CA VAL A 59 22.17 1.11 -5.62
C VAL A 59 22.89 0.88 -4.29
N ILE A 60 22.49 1.59 -3.24
CA ILE A 60 23.03 1.39 -1.89
C ILE A 60 22.78 -0.04 -1.41
N LYS A 61 21.58 -0.59 -1.60
CA LYS A 61 21.26 -1.97 -1.19
C LYS A 61 21.97 -3.03 -2.02
N ALA A 62 22.21 -2.76 -3.29
CA ALA A 62 23.00 -3.64 -4.15
C ALA A 62 24.48 -3.62 -3.72
N SER A 63 25.01 -2.47 -3.36
CA SER A 63 26.41 -2.27 -2.98
C SER A 63 26.74 -2.64 -1.53
N LEU A 64 25.79 -2.47 -0.60
CA LEU A 64 26.01 -2.61 0.84
C LEU A 64 25.05 -3.65 1.47
N GLY A 65 25.63 -4.62 2.17
CA GLY A 65 24.95 -5.36 3.23
C GLY A 65 24.28 -6.70 2.88
N THR A 66 23.56 -7.21 3.88
CA THR A 66 23.14 -8.60 4.14
C THR A 66 22.04 -9.17 3.25
N ALA A 67 21.47 -8.37 2.34
CA ALA A 67 20.34 -8.74 1.48
C ALA A 67 20.56 -8.30 0.01
N ARG A 68 21.75 -8.62 -0.53
CA ARG A 68 22.08 -8.44 -1.95
C ARG A 68 21.14 -9.24 -2.84
N PHE A 69 21.08 -8.84 -4.10
CA PHE A 69 20.38 -9.61 -5.13
C PHE A 69 20.99 -11.03 -5.23
N ARG A 70 20.12 -12.06 -5.25
CA ARG A 70 20.51 -13.49 -5.32
C ARG A 70 19.85 -14.22 -6.49
N GLY A 71 19.14 -13.51 -7.37
CA GLY A 71 18.55 -14.12 -8.55
C GLY A 71 19.59 -14.35 -9.64
N ASP A 72 19.20 -15.11 -10.64
CA ASP A 72 20.02 -15.54 -11.78
C ASP A 72 19.46 -15.05 -13.13
N ASP A 73 18.26 -14.45 -13.13
CA ASP A 73 17.63 -13.93 -14.33
C ASP A 73 17.26 -12.43 -14.25
N GLU A 74 17.04 -11.84 -15.43
CA GLU A 74 16.71 -10.42 -15.59
C GLU A 74 15.31 -10.08 -15.05
N ARG A 75 14.38 -11.05 -15.02
CA ARG A 75 13.02 -10.83 -14.49
C ARG A 75 13.07 -10.66 -12.98
N ALA A 76 13.84 -11.49 -12.28
CA ALA A 76 14.11 -11.43 -10.86
C ALA A 76 14.86 -10.14 -10.51
N ALA A 77 15.86 -9.74 -11.31
CA ALA A 77 16.56 -8.47 -11.16
C ALA A 77 15.58 -7.29 -11.15
N ARG A 78 14.70 -7.21 -12.15
CA ARG A 78 13.67 -6.16 -12.24
C ARG A 78 12.68 -6.19 -11.09
N ALA A 79 12.19 -7.38 -10.73
CA ALA A 79 11.27 -7.55 -9.62
C ALA A 79 11.90 -7.09 -8.29
N TRP A 80 13.17 -7.41 -8.06
CA TRP A 80 13.92 -7.02 -6.89
C TRP A 80 14.12 -5.50 -6.82
N CYS A 81 14.57 -4.87 -7.92
CA CYS A 81 14.68 -3.41 -8.00
C CYS A 81 13.33 -2.73 -7.78
N ASN A 82 12.27 -3.18 -8.46
CA ASN A 82 10.93 -2.61 -8.33
C ASN A 82 10.41 -2.71 -6.89
N LYS A 83 10.61 -3.84 -6.20
CA LYS A 83 10.22 -4.01 -4.80
C LYS A 83 10.88 -2.98 -3.88
N ILE A 84 12.17 -2.73 -4.06
CA ILE A 84 12.90 -1.74 -3.26
C ILE A 84 12.41 -0.32 -3.55
N LEU A 85 12.23 0.03 -4.83
CA LEU A 85 11.69 1.33 -5.24
C LEU A 85 10.31 1.59 -4.61
N GLN A 86 9.41 0.63 -4.74
CA GLN A 86 8.05 0.70 -4.18
C GLN A 86 8.07 0.83 -2.65
N HIS A 87 8.85 0.00 -1.96
CA HIS A 87 8.98 0.08 -0.51
C HIS A 87 9.47 1.47 -0.05
N TYR A 88 10.50 2.02 -0.71
CA TYR A 88 11.03 3.34 -0.36
C TYR A 88 9.97 4.43 -0.53
N VAL A 89 9.27 4.45 -1.66
CA VAL A 89 8.25 5.47 -1.95
C VAL A 89 7.07 5.36 -0.98
N VAL A 90 6.60 4.14 -0.70
CA VAL A 90 5.53 3.91 0.29
C VAL A 90 5.96 4.38 1.68
N ASP A 91 7.17 4.05 2.11
CA ASP A 91 7.71 4.48 3.40
C ASP A 91 7.87 5.99 3.47
N TYR A 92 8.32 6.64 2.40
CA TYR A 92 8.43 8.11 2.34
C TYR A 92 7.06 8.76 2.59
N PHE A 93 6.02 8.35 1.87
CA PHE A 93 4.68 8.92 2.06
C PHE A 93 4.09 8.57 3.42
N ARG A 94 4.39 7.39 3.96
CA ARG A 94 3.96 7.00 5.31
C ARG A 94 4.64 7.83 6.41
N ARG A 95 5.93 8.15 6.24
CA ARG A 95 6.68 9.01 7.17
C ARG A 95 6.25 10.46 7.05
N ARG A 96 6.10 10.97 5.82
CA ARG A 96 5.58 12.32 5.57
C ARG A 96 4.20 12.51 6.17
N ARG A 97 3.31 11.51 6.06
CA ARG A 97 2.00 11.52 6.71
C ARG A 97 2.14 11.59 8.24
N ARG A 98 3.00 10.76 8.84
CA ARG A 98 3.27 10.77 10.28
C ARG A 98 3.86 12.10 10.77
N GLN A 99 4.84 12.66 10.07
CA GLN A 99 5.43 13.97 10.41
C GLN A 99 4.39 15.09 10.32
N VAL A 100 3.54 15.08 9.28
CA VAL A 100 2.41 16.02 9.19
C VAL A 100 1.40 15.82 10.32
N ASP A 101 1.30 14.63 10.90
CA ASP A 101 0.43 14.34 12.05
C ASP A 101 1.08 14.66 13.40
N GLU A 102 2.41 14.54 13.52
CA GLU A 102 3.22 14.82 14.72
C GLU A 102 3.58 16.31 14.89
N ASP A 103 3.83 17.03 13.78
CA ASP A 103 4.11 18.48 13.79
C ASP A 103 2.84 19.34 13.99
N LYS A 104 1.67 18.70 14.16
CA LYS A 104 0.46 19.40 14.59
C LYS A 104 0.52 19.63 16.10
N ALA A 105 0.97 20.83 16.50
CA ALA A 105 0.45 21.46 17.72
C ALA A 105 -1.09 21.39 17.71
N PRO A 106 -1.80 21.37 18.86
CA PRO A 106 -3.26 21.34 18.87
C PRO A 106 -3.79 22.60 18.17
N VAL A 107 -4.12 22.46 16.89
CA VAL A 107 -4.68 23.54 16.07
C VAL A 107 -6.12 23.73 16.55
N PRO A 108 -6.55 24.96 16.91
CA PRO A 108 -7.96 25.25 17.14
C PRO A 108 -8.75 24.81 15.90
N ALA A 109 -9.93 24.22 16.10
CA ALA A 109 -10.69 23.43 15.12
C ALA A 109 -11.11 24.13 13.80
N THR A 110 -10.51 25.25 13.41
CA THR A 110 -11.00 26.15 12.37
C THR A 110 -10.09 26.28 11.13
N ALA A 111 -9.03 25.48 10.97
CA ALA A 111 -8.14 25.62 9.81
C ALA A 111 -7.61 24.30 9.23
N ARG A 112 -8.47 23.29 9.10
CA ARG A 112 -8.40 22.39 7.94
C ARG A 112 -9.54 22.82 7.03
N GLU A 113 -9.29 23.66 6.05
CA GLU A 113 -10.14 23.64 4.86
C GLU A 113 -9.82 22.33 4.10
N GLN A 114 -10.29 21.21 4.68
CA GLN A 114 -10.82 20.13 3.87
C GLN A 114 -11.99 20.77 3.14
N ASP A 115 -11.96 20.78 1.82
CA ASP A 115 -13.08 21.24 1.02
C ASP A 115 -14.35 20.56 1.56
N PRO A 116 -15.29 21.30 2.18
CA PRO A 116 -16.47 20.72 2.81
C PRO A 116 -17.30 19.91 1.81
N PHE A 117 -17.14 20.22 0.51
CA PHE A 117 -17.72 19.49 -0.59
C PHE A 117 -17.16 18.06 -0.69
N VAL A 118 -15.83 17.88 -0.64
CA VAL A 118 -15.18 16.56 -0.73
C VAL A 118 -15.48 15.67 0.48
N GLU A 119 -15.57 16.24 1.69
CA GLU A 119 -15.92 15.47 2.90
C GLU A 119 -17.40 15.08 2.93
N ARG A 120 -18.29 15.98 2.49
CA ARG A 120 -19.72 15.72 2.36
C ARG A 120 -19.98 14.64 1.32
N ASP A 121 -19.32 14.72 0.17
CA ASP A 121 -19.47 13.75 -0.92
C ASP A 121 -18.98 12.36 -0.52
N LEU A 122 -17.81 12.25 0.13
CA LEU A 122 -17.31 10.96 0.58
C LEU A 122 -18.21 10.32 1.64
N ARG A 123 -18.75 11.12 2.57
CA ARG A 123 -19.70 10.62 3.57
C ARG A 123 -20.95 10.06 2.93
N THR A 124 -21.55 10.81 1.99
CA THR A 124 -22.73 10.37 1.24
C THR A 124 -22.43 9.10 0.44
N LEU A 125 -21.26 8.98 -0.18
CA LEU A 125 -20.86 7.76 -0.89
C LEU A 125 -20.70 6.55 0.05
N LEU A 126 -20.14 6.74 1.24
CA LEU A 126 -20.04 5.67 2.24
C LEU A 126 -21.40 5.28 2.83
N GLU A 127 -22.33 6.22 2.96
CA GLU A 127 -23.72 5.95 3.34
C GLU A 127 -24.44 5.12 2.27
N ARG A 128 -24.34 5.49 0.99
CA ARG A 128 -24.87 4.67 -0.12
C ARG A 128 -24.26 3.28 -0.14
N LEU A 129 -22.96 3.16 0.12
CA LEU A 129 -22.28 1.87 0.23
C LEU A 129 -22.84 1.04 1.39
N HIS A 130 -23.08 1.66 2.55
CA HIS A 130 -23.71 1.02 3.70
C HIS A 130 -25.13 0.51 3.37
N GLU A 131 -25.93 1.33 2.71
CA GLU A 131 -27.28 0.96 2.28
C GLU A 131 -27.24 -0.20 1.29
N ALA A 132 -26.34 -0.17 0.30
CA ALA A 132 -26.15 -1.26 -0.64
C ALA A 132 -25.73 -2.56 0.07
N ILE A 133 -24.82 -2.50 1.05
CA ILE A 133 -24.44 -3.67 1.86
C ILE A 133 -25.66 -4.21 2.62
N THR A 134 -26.47 -3.32 3.20
CA THR A 134 -27.70 -3.69 3.92
C THR A 134 -28.71 -4.38 3.00
N ARG A 135 -28.87 -3.92 1.75
CA ARG A 135 -29.76 -4.55 0.76
C ARG A 135 -29.25 -5.93 0.30
N LEU A 136 -27.93 -6.08 0.14
CA LEU A 136 -27.31 -7.30 -0.39
C LEU A 136 -27.07 -8.39 0.67
N THR A 137 -27.14 -8.03 1.95
CA THR A 137 -26.79 -8.92 3.06
C THR A 137 -28.04 -9.35 3.81
N ARG A 138 -28.11 -10.63 4.19
CA ARG A 138 -29.22 -11.11 5.04
C ARG A 138 -29.15 -10.42 6.41
N PRO A 139 -30.28 -10.05 7.03
CA PRO A 139 -30.27 -9.31 8.30
C PRO A 139 -29.41 -9.95 9.40
N ARG A 140 -29.44 -11.29 9.51
CA ARG A 140 -28.63 -12.05 10.49
C ARG A 140 -27.12 -11.96 10.27
N ASP A 141 -26.68 -11.68 9.04
CA ASP A 141 -25.27 -11.67 8.63
C ASP A 141 -24.73 -10.23 8.56
N LEU A 142 -25.62 -9.22 8.62
CA LEU A 142 -25.30 -7.80 8.38
C LEU A 142 -24.24 -7.28 9.34
N GLU A 143 -24.37 -7.55 10.63
CA GLU A 143 -23.40 -7.08 11.62
C GLU A 143 -21.99 -7.64 11.35
N THR A 144 -21.90 -8.91 11.00
CA THR A 144 -20.62 -9.57 10.66
C THR A 144 -20.02 -8.99 9.39
N VAL A 145 -20.83 -8.75 8.36
CA VAL A 145 -20.36 -8.15 7.11
C VAL A 145 -19.89 -6.70 7.36
N MET A 146 -20.67 -5.91 8.09
CA MET A 146 -20.32 -4.54 8.44
C MET A 146 -19.06 -4.46 9.30
N HIS A 147 -18.88 -5.41 10.23
CA HIS A 147 -17.63 -5.57 10.98
C HIS A 147 -16.44 -5.74 10.04
N ASN A 148 -16.52 -6.70 9.10
CA ASN A 148 -15.44 -6.95 8.14
C ASN A 148 -15.14 -5.72 7.27
N VAL A 149 -16.18 -5.02 6.80
CA VAL A 149 -16.04 -3.79 6.00
C VAL A 149 -15.36 -2.68 6.80
N ARG A 150 -15.69 -2.49 8.08
CA ARG A 150 -15.02 -1.51 8.96
C ARG A 150 -13.54 -1.83 9.12
N VAL A 151 -13.18 -3.09 9.36
CA VAL A 151 -11.78 -3.53 9.46
C VAL A 151 -11.03 -3.24 8.15
N HIS A 152 -11.65 -3.49 7.00
CA HIS A 152 -11.05 -3.17 5.69
C HIS A 152 -10.84 -1.66 5.50
N LEU A 153 -11.87 -0.85 5.74
CA LEU A 153 -11.80 0.61 5.58
C LEU A 153 -10.80 1.24 6.54
N GLU A 154 -10.68 0.75 7.76
CA GLU A 154 -9.71 1.26 8.71
C GLU A 154 -8.25 1.00 8.24
N ALA A 155 -7.97 -0.19 7.69
CA ALA A 155 -6.65 -0.47 7.13
C ALA A 155 -6.35 0.42 5.92
N ARG A 156 -7.36 0.67 5.08
CA ARG A 156 -7.17 1.27 3.75
C ARG A 156 -7.30 2.80 3.74
N VAL A 157 -8.31 3.33 4.42
CA VAL A 157 -8.60 4.77 4.50
C VAL A 157 -7.83 5.39 5.66
N LEU A 158 -7.94 4.80 6.85
CA LEU A 158 -7.29 5.33 8.05
C LEU A 158 -5.80 4.95 8.11
N GLY A 159 -5.37 3.92 7.39
CA GLY A 159 -3.98 3.49 7.34
C GLY A 159 -3.53 2.76 8.60
N ALA A 160 -4.46 2.15 9.33
CA ALA A 160 -4.14 1.38 10.53
C ALA A 160 -3.23 0.20 10.19
N ASP A 161 -2.18 0.02 10.98
CA ASP A 161 -1.31 -1.15 10.87
C ASP A 161 -1.99 -2.42 11.42
N ILE A 162 -1.33 -3.55 11.20
CA ILE A 162 -1.87 -4.85 11.57
C ILE A 162 -1.97 -5.00 13.10
N ASP A 163 -1.03 -4.45 13.85
CA ASP A 163 -0.96 -4.59 15.31
C ASP A 163 -2.10 -3.81 15.98
N THR A 164 -2.35 -2.56 15.55
CA THR A 164 -3.50 -1.75 15.99
C THR A 164 -4.83 -2.49 15.76
N GLN A 165 -4.94 -3.18 14.62
CA GLN A 165 -6.16 -3.91 14.30
C GLN A 165 -6.31 -5.23 15.05
N ILE A 166 -5.21 -5.91 15.37
CA ILE A 166 -5.23 -7.09 16.23
C ILE A 166 -5.77 -6.70 17.60
N GLU A 167 -5.23 -5.64 18.20
CA GLU A 167 -5.67 -5.12 19.50
C GLU A 167 -7.15 -4.72 19.50
N ARG A 168 -7.60 -4.05 18.43
CA ARG A 168 -8.97 -3.55 18.35
C ARG A 168 -10.02 -4.61 18.03
N TRP A 169 -9.72 -5.52 17.09
CA TRP A 169 -10.74 -6.39 16.49
C TRP A 169 -10.56 -7.87 16.77
N ALA A 170 -9.32 -8.35 16.88
CA ALA A 170 -9.06 -9.76 17.10
C ALA A 170 -8.85 -10.12 18.57
N LYS A 171 -8.49 -9.13 19.40
CA LYS A 171 -8.41 -9.17 20.87
C LYS A 171 -7.93 -10.52 21.40
N PRO A 172 -6.65 -10.90 21.17
CA PRO A 172 -6.11 -12.12 21.74
C PRO A 172 -6.27 -12.09 23.28
N GLU A 173 -6.61 -13.23 23.86
CA GLU A 173 -6.71 -13.44 25.30
C GLU A 173 -5.32 -13.36 25.95
N ASP A 174 -4.31 -13.97 25.31
CA ASP A 174 -2.91 -13.88 25.68
C ASP A 174 -2.06 -13.29 24.52
N PRO A 175 -1.71 -11.99 24.57
CA PRO A 175 -0.88 -11.36 23.55
C PRO A 175 0.60 -11.82 23.59
N GLU A 176 1.04 -12.50 24.64
CA GLU A 176 2.41 -13.05 24.74
C GLU A 176 2.51 -14.43 24.08
N ASP A 177 1.38 -15.15 23.91
CA ASP A 177 1.36 -16.40 23.14
C ASP A 177 1.46 -16.12 21.62
N THR A 178 2.64 -16.43 21.09
CA THR A 178 2.94 -16.34 19.64
C THR A 178 1.94 -17.09 18.75
N THR A 179 1.36 -18.20 19.21
CA THR A 179 0.37 -18.97 18.45
C THR A 179 -0.96 -18.24 18.40
N GLU A 180 -1.40 -17.70 19.53
CA GLU A 180 -2.62 -16.92 19.61
C GLU A 180 -2.51 -15.62 18.80
N LEU A 181 -1.38 -14.92 18.93
CA LEU A 181 -1.10 -13.70 18.17
C LEU A 181 -1.12 -13.97 16.65
N ARG A 182 -0.55 -15.10 16.20
CA ARG A 182 -0.64 -15.53 14.80
C ARG A 182 -2.09 -15.75 14.38
N ARG A 183 -2.90 -16.47 15.17
CA ARG A 183 -4.32 -16.68 14.87
C ARG A 183 -5.10 -15.36 14.83
N ALA A 184 -4.82 -14.45 15.75
CA ALA A 184 -5.44 -13.13 15.79
C ALA A 184 -5.12 -12.33 14.52
N ARG A 185 -3.85 -12.36 14.09
CA ARG A 185 -3.41 -11.76 12.83
C ARG A 185 -4.13 -12.36 11.62
N ASP A 186 -4.22 -13.68 11.54
CA ASP A 186 -4.93 -14.37 10.46
C ASP A 186 -6.42 -13.98 10.42
N ARG A 187 -7.07 -13.85 11.59
CA ARG A 187 -8.45 -13.35 11.69
C ARG A 187 -8.58 -11.94 11.09
N VAL A 188 -7.69 -11.02 11.44
CA VAL A 188 -7.73 -9.65 10.87
C VAL A 188 -7.55 -9.68 9.36
N TYR A 189 -6.64 -10.48 8.81
CA TYR A 189 -6.49 -10.62 7.36
C TYR A 189 -7.76 -11.17 6.71
N GLN A 190 -8.40 -12.17 7.31
CA GLN A 190 -9.68 -12.69 6.84
C GLN A 190 -10.78 -11.63 6.87
N TYR A 191 -10.86 -10.83 7.94
CA TYR A 191 -11.82 -9.73 8.05
C TYR A 191 -11.60 -8.68 6.96
N ARG A 192 -10.35 -8.25 6.74
CA ARG A 192 -9.99 -7.32 5.65
C ARG A 192 -10.41 -7.86 4.29
N ARG A 193 -10.05 -9.11 3.97
CA ARG A 193 -10.39 -9.74 2.69
C ARG A 193 -11.89 -9.83 2.47
N ARG A 194 -12.63 -10.35 3.47
CA ARG A 194 -14.10 -10.46 3.39
C ARG A 194 -14.77 -9.09 3.29
N GLY A 195 -14.23 -8.09 4.00
CA GLY A 195 -14.68 -6.71 3.96
C GLY A 195 -14.48 -6.07 2.59
N LYS A 196 -13.31 -6.25 1.98
CA LYS A 196 -13.03 -5.83 0.59
C LYS A 196 -14.04 -6.43 -0.37
N VAL A 197 -14.24 -7.75 -0.33
CA VAL A 197 -15.18 -8.45 -1.22
C VAL A 197 -16.60 -7.91 -1.07
N ALA A 198 -17.07 -7.74 0.17
CA ALA A 198 -18.40 -7.21 0.44
C ALA A 198 -18.56 -5.76 -0.06
N ALA A 199 -17.58 -4.90 0.21
CA ALA A 199 -17.62 -3.50 -0.22
C ALA A 199 -17.55 -3.37 -1.75
N CYS A 200 -16.68 -4.13 -2.43
CA CYS A 200 -16.59 -4.11 -3.89
C CYS A 200 -17.84 -4.68 -4.55
N ARG A 201 -18.47 -5.70 -3.97
CA ARG A 201 -19.76 -6.21 -4.46
C ARG A 201 -20.87 -5.16 -4.30
N ALA A 202 -20.89 -4.43 -3.18
CA ALA A 202 -21.85 -3.35 -2.96
C ALA A 202 -21.63 -2.20 -3.94
N LEU A 203 -20.37 -1.83 -4.22
CA LEU A 203 -20.04 -0.85 -5.24
C LEU A 203 -20.52 -1.29 -6.63
N ALA A 204 -20.25 -2.53 -7.03
CA ALA A 204 -20.69 -3.03 -8.33
C ALA A 204 -22.23 -2.97 -8.48
N ALA A 205 -22.99 -3.24 -7.40
CA ALA A 205 -24.43 -3.11 -7.41
C ALA A 205 -24.91 -1.65 -7.54
N LEU A 206 -24.22 -0.70 -6.91
CA LEU A 206 -24.51 0.75 -7.06
C LEU A 206 -24.21 1.24 -8.48
N GLU A 207 -23.15 0.73 -9.10
CA GLU A 207 -22.79 1.04 -10.49
C GLU A 207 -23.82 0.47 -11.46
N GLU A 208 -24.27 -0.77 -11.24
CA GLU A 208 -25.31 -1.42 -12.06
C GLU A 208 -26.67 -0.71 -11.94
N SER A 209 -27.02 -0.21 -10.76
CA SER A 209 -28.27 0.52 -10.54
C SER A 209 -28.21 2.00 -10.96
N GLY A 210 -27.03 2.52 -11.29
CA GLY A 210 -26.82 3.94 -11.61
C GLY A 210 -26.95 4.88 -10.41
N GLU A 211 -26.87 4.36 -9.18
CA GLU A 211 -26.88 5.15 -7.94
C GLU A 211 -25.55 5.89 -7.68
N VAL A 212 -24.51 5.57 -8.47
CA VAL A 212 -23.24 6.29 -8.53
C VAL A 212 -22.89 6.60 -9.98
N THR A 213 -22.32 7.78 -10.20
CA THR A 213 -21.71 8.19 -11.46
C THR A 213 -20.40 7.43 -11.71
N ALA A 214 -19.90 7.45 -12.94
CA ALA A 214 -18.62 6.82 -13.28
C ALA A 214 -17.45 7.38 -12.46
N GLU A 215 -17.43 8.69 -12.20
CA GLU A 215 -16.40 9.35 -11.40
C GLU A 215 -16.44 8.94 -9.92
N GLU A 216 -17.65 8.87 -9.34
CA GLU A 216 -17.86 8.37 -7.98
C GLU A 216 -17.47 6.89 -7.86
N GLY A 217 -17.81 6.08 -8.87
CA GLY A 217 -17.43 4.67 -8.97
C GLY A 217 -15.91 4.48 -8.99
N ASP A 218 -15.21 5.21 -9.85
CA ASP A 218 -13.74 5.15 -9.93
C ASP A 218 -13.03 5.65 -8.67
N LEU A 219 -13.63 6.64 -7.98
CA LEU A 219 -13.15 7.05 -6.66
C LEU A 219 -13.31 5.92 -5.65
N LEU A 220 -14.49 5.31 -5.56
CA LEU A 220 -14.77 4.22 -4.62
C LEU A 220 -13.94 2.97 -4.93
N ARG A 221 -13.72 2.60 -6.20
CA ARG A 221 -12.84 1.47 -6.57
C ARG A 221 -11.43 1.66 -6.05
N ARG A 222 -10.87 2.87 -6.19
CA ARG A 222 -9.53 3.21 -5.67
C ARG A 222 -9.46 3.18 -4.15
N ILE A 223 -10.48 3.74 -3.48
CA ILE A 223 -10.59 3.76 -2.02
C ILE A 223 -10.69 2.33 -1.48
N LEU A 224 -11.58 1.51 -2.05
CA LEU A 224 -11.84 0.15 -1.60
C LEU A 224 -10.79 -0.86 -2.07
N GLY A 225 -9.99 -0.51 -3.08
CA GLY A 225 -8.96 -1.38 -3.66
C GLY A 225 -9.55 -2.51 -4.51
N CYS A 226 -10.64 -2.26 -5.23
CA CYS A 226 -11.34 -3.29 -6.01
C CYS A 226 -10.52 -3.81 -7.21
N ASP A 227 -9.61 -3.00 -7.74
CA ASP A 227 -8.76 -3.34 -8.90
C ASP A 227 -7.45 -4.06 -8.53
N GLU A 228 -7.16 -4.20 -7.24
CA GLU A 228 -5.97 -4.91 -6.77
C GLU A 228 -6.24 -6.43 -6.82
N GLU A 229 -5.45 -7.19 -7.60
CA GLU A 229 -5.45 -8.66 -7.55
C GLU A 229 -5.31 -9.12 -6.09
N GLU A 230 -6.11 -10.12 -5.67
CA GLU A 230 -5.98 -10.69 -4.33
C GLU A 230 -4.56 -11.24 -4.18
N LEU A 231 -3.75 -10.61 -3.32
CA LEU A 231 -2.47 -11.20 -2.92
C LEU A 231 -2.77 -12.59 -2.33
N PRO A 232 -2.09 -13.65 -2.81
CA PRO A 232 -2.32 -15.03 -2.38
C PRO A 232 -2.10 -15.21 -0.88
#